data_AF-A0ABC8S7M8-F1
#
_entry.id   AF-A0ABC8S7M8-F1
#
_cell.length_a   1.000
_cell.length_b   1.000
_cell.length_c   1.000
_cell.angle_alpha   90.00
_cell.angle_beta   90.00
_cell.angle_gamma   90.00
#
_symmetry.space_group_name_H-M   'P 1'
#
loop_
_entity.id
_entity.type
_entity.pdbx_description
1 polymer ?
#
loop_
_entity_poly.entity_id
_entity_poly.type
_entity_poly.pdbx_seq_one_letter_code
_entity_poly.pdbx_strand_id
1 'polypeptide(L)'
;MPIELQISDAGKNTCFTKGEEQEAAKKEFIECLMVLEAELGDKPYFGGETFRFVNIAPIPFYSWFYAFETCGNFGIKEECPKLIAWAKRLARLSDSHLIGNIVFQWRIL
;
A
#
# COMPACT_ATOMS: atom_id res chain seq x y z
N MET A 1 10.57 8.84 5.56
CA MET A 1 9.96 10.05 4.97
C MET A 1 10.13 10.14 3.45
N PRO A 2 11.28 9.85 2.83
CA PRO A 2 11.41 9.95 1.36
C PRO A 2 10.53 8.96 0.59
N ILE A 3 10.42 7.72 1.10
CA ILE A 3 9.77 6.63 0.37
C ILE A 3 8.24 6.73 0.32
N GLU A 4 7.59 7.32 1.33
CA GLU A 4 6.12 7.49 1.33
C GLU A 4 5.66 8.51 0.28
N LEU A 5 6.43 9.59 0.09
CA LEU A 5 6.16 10.58 -0.95
C LEU A 5 6.35 9.98 -2.34
N GLN A 6 7.40 9.19 -2.54
CA GLN A 6 7.65 8.47 -3.80
C GLN A 6 6.51 7.49 -4.13
N ILE A 7 6.03 6.70 -3.16
CA ILE A 7 4.90 5.79 -3.35
C ILE A 7 3.61 6.55 -3.70
N SER A 8 3.36 7.67 -3.01
CA SER A 8 2.22 8.54 -3.30
C SER A 8 2.25 9.07 -4.72
N ASP A 9 3.39 9.58 -5.16
CA ASP A 9 3.52 10.25 -6.44
C ASP A 9 3.57 9.24 -7.59
N ALA A 10 4.28 8.13 -7.42
CA ALA A 10 4.27 7.02 -8.37
C ALA A 10 2.87 6.38 -8.51
N GLY A 11 2.13 6.25 -7.39
CA GLY A 11 0.75 5.77 -7.40
C GLY A 11 -0.19 6.72 -8.15
N LYS A 12 -0.11 8.02 -7.89
CA LYS A 12 -0.89 9.04 -8.64
C LYS A 12 -0.53 9.00 -10.13
N ASN A 13 0.75 8.96 -10.46
CA ASN A 13 1.20 8.97 -11.85
C ASN A 13 0.71 7.72 -12.58
N THR A 14 0.72 6.55 -11.94
CA THR A 14 0.14 5.31 -12.48
C THR A 14 -1.33 5.45 -12.87
N CYS A 15 -2.10 6.30 -12.17
CA CYS A 15 -3.52 6.55 -12.45
C CYS A 15 -3.79 7.71 -13.41
N PHE A 16 -2.95 8.74 -13.41
CA PHE A 16 -3.22 10.01 -14.08
C PHE A 16 -2.35 10.28 -15.31
N THR A 17 -1.27 9.52 -15.54
CA THR A 17 -0.45 9.61 -16.76
C THR A 17 -0.78 8.48 -17.74
N LYS A 18 -0.33 8.60 -19.00
CA LYS A 18 -0.58 7.62 -20.06
C LYS A 18 0.68 7.38 -20.90
N GLY A 19 0.77 6.23 -21.55
CA GLY A 19 1.91 5.90 -22.41
C GLY A 19 3.17 5.55 -21.61
N GLU A 20 4.34 5.95 -22.10
CA GLU A 20 5.63 5.58 -21.50
C GLU A 20 5.80 6.07 -20.06
N GLU A 21 5.26 7.24 -19.73
CA GLU A 21 5.32 7.81 -18.37
C GLU A 21 4.50 6.99 -17.36
N GLN A 22 3.40 6.38 -17.81
CA GLN A 22 2.59 5.50 -16.98
C GLN A 22 3.32 4.19 -16.71
N GLU A 23 3.97 3.61 -17.71
CA GLU A 23 4.76 2.38 -17.55
C GLU A 23 5.99 2.59 -16.63
N ALA A 24 6.65 3.74 -16.74
CA ALA A 24 7.73 4.12 -15.83
C ALA A 24 7.24 4.26 -14.38
N ALA A 25 6.10 4.96 -14.19
CA ALA A 25 5.49 5.13 -12.88
C ALA A 25 5.04 3.80 -12.25
N LYS A 26 4.49 2.86 -13.06
CA LYS A 26 4.15 1.51 -12.61
C LYS A 26 5.38 0.78 -12.08
N LYS A 27 6.48 0.81 -12.84
CA LYS A 27 7.72 0.14 -12.46
C LYS A 27 8.27 0.71 -11.16
N GLU A 28 8.35 2.04 -11.04
CA GLU A 28 8.81 2.72 -9.82
C GLU A 28 7.90 2.40 -8.62
N PHE A 29 6.59 2.36 -8.83
CA PHE A 29 5.62 2.00 -7.81
C PHE A 29 5.84 0.56 -7.31
N ILE A 30 5.98 -0.40 -8.23
CA ILE A 30 6.24 -1.81 -7.88
C ILE A 30 7.57 -1.95 -7.14
N GLU A 31 8.65 -1.30 -7.61
CA GLU A 31 9.95 -1.31 -6.93
C GLU A 31 9.85 -0.78 -5.48
N CYS A 32 9.08 0.29 -5.27
CA CYS A 32 8.83 0.81 -3.93
C CYS A 32 8.05 -0.19 -3.05
N LEU A 33 7.05 -0.90 -3.62
CA LEU A 33 6.32 -1.94 -2.91
C LEU A 33 7.21 -3.13 -2.53
N MET A 34 8.12 -3.54 -3.41
CA MET A 34 9.09 -4.60 -3.13
C MET A 34 10.03 -4.23 -1.97
N VAL A 35 10.49 -2.97 -1.92
CA VAL A 35 11.30 -2.47 -0.80
C VAL A 35 10.51 -2.55 0.51
N LEU A 36 9.24 -2.13 0.50
CA LEU A 36 8.38 -2.23 1.68
C LEU A 36 8.15 -3.67 2.12
N GLU A 37 7.93 -4.58 1.17
CA GLU A 37 7.76 -6.00 1.47
C GLU A 37 9.04 -6.62 2.06
N ALA A 38 10.21 -6.25 1.54
CA ALA A 38 11.50 -6.67 2.08
C ALA A 38 11.72 -6.17 3.52
N GLU A 39 11.37 -4.91 3.80
CA GLU A 39 11.47 -4.32 5.14
C GLU A 39 10.52 -4.98 6.15
N LEU A 40 9.30 -5.31 5.69
CA LEU A 40 8.33 -6.07 6.46
C LEU A 40 8.86 -7.48 6.74
N GLY A 41 9.39 -8.16 5.72
CA GLY A 41 9.89 -9.52 5.82
C GLY A 41 8.82 -10.47 6.35
N ASP A 42 9.15 -11.21 7.42
CA ASP A 42 8.22 -12.09 8.12
C ASP A 42 7.66 -11.47 9.41
N LYS A 43 7.93 -10.18 9.65
CA LYS A 43 7.48 -9.47 10.84
C LYS A 43 5.97 -9.24 10.76
N PRO A 44 5.25 -9.27 11.89
CA PRO A 44 3.82 -8.98 11.90
C PRO A 44 3.52 -7.50 11.64
N TYR A 45 4.47 -6.59 11.91
CA TYR A 45 4.33 -5.15 11.76
C TYR A 45 5.64 -4.50 11.29
N PHE A 46 5.55 -3.35 10.64
CA PHE A 46 6.69 -2.48 10.42
C PHE A 46 7.25 -2.04 11.78
N GLY A 47 8.56 -2.26 11.98
CA GLY A 47 9.24 -2.03 13.26
C GLY A 47 9.18 -3.21 14.25
N GLY A 48 8.76 -4.41 13.83
CA GLY A 48 8.87 -5.65 14.62
C GLY A 48 7.53 -6.17 15.12
N GLU A 49 7.44 -6.45 16.42
CA GLU A 49 6.26 -7.11 17.03
C GLU A 49 5.18 -6.15 17.56
N THR A 50 5.51 -4.87 17.72
CA THR A 50 4.59 -3.88 18.30
C THR A 50 3.85 -3.10 17.22
N PHE A 51 2.53 -3.01 17.31
CA PHE A 51 1.73 -2.10 16.48
C PHE A 51 2.07 -0.65 16.84
N ARG A 52 2.59 0.10 15.88
CA ARG A 52 3.03 1.51 16.01
C ARG A 52 2.47 2.35 14.88
N PHE A 53 2.49 3.68 15.04
CA PHE A 53 2.00 4.65 14.04
C PHE A 53 2.50 4.41 12.60
N VAL A 54 3.74 3.92 12.43
CA VAL A 54 4.31 3.51 11.14
C VAL A 54 3.48 2.43 10.40
N ASN A 55 2.65 1.67 11.11
CA ASN A 55 1.72 0.69 10.52
C ASN A 55 0.40 1.33 10.09
N ILE A 56 0.09 2.54 10.57
CA ILE A 56 -1.11 3.30 10.23
C ILE A 56 -0.88 4.19 9.01
N ALA A 57 0.30 4.84 8.94
CA ALA A 57 0.66 5.72 7.84
C ALA A 57 0.41 5.12 6.43
N PRO A 58 0.71 3.84 6.16
CA PRO A 58 0.50 3.26 4.84
C PRO A 58 -0.93 2.71 4.61
N ILE A 59 -1.82 2.66 5.62
CA ILE A 59 -3.20 2.14 5.49
C ILE A 59 -4.00 2.79 4.34
N PRO A 60 -4.00 4.12 4.16
CA PRO A 60 -4.73 4.76 3.06
C PRO A 60 -4.20 4.37 1.67
N PHE A 61 -2.92 4.00 1.56
CA PHE A 61 -2.37 3.52 0.30
C PHE A 61 -2.85 2.11 -0.02
N TYR A 62 -2.93 1.22 0.98
CA TYR A 62 -3.41 -0.16 0.79
C TYR A 62 -4.89 -0.23 0.39
N SER A 63 -5.74 0.68 0.87
CA SER A 63 -7.14 0.73 0.42
C SER A 63 -7.27 1.12 -1.06
N TRP A 64 -6.27 1.79 -1.62
CA TRP A 64 -6.20 2.19 -3.02
C TRP A 64 -5.49 1.16 -3.92
N PHE A 65 -5.00 0.04 -3.39
CA PHE A 65 -4.35 -1.00 -4.18
C PHE A 65 -5.22 -1.50 -5.32
N TYR A 66 -6.52 -1.71 -5.07
CA TYR A 66 -7.47 -2.08 -6.11
C TYR A 66 -7.57 -1.02 -7.22
N ALA A 67 -7.53 0.27 -6.86
CA ALA A 67 -7.54 1.35 -7.83
C ALA A 67 -6.24 1.38 -8.65
N PHE A 68 -5.08 1.17 -8.02
CA PHE A 68 -3.79 1.10 -8.71
C PHE A 68 -3.70 -0.12 -9.65
N GLU A 69 -4.15 -1.31 -9.21
CA GLU A 69 -4.21 -2.51 -10.05
C GLU A 69 -5.10 -2.27 -11.28
N THR A 70 -6.25 -1.62 -11.09
CA THR A 70 -7.20 -1.32 -12.18
C THR A 70 -6.65 -0.26 -13.14
N CYS A 71 -6.05 0.81 -12.63
CA CYS A 71 -5.53 1.89 -13.45
C CYS A 71 -4.24 1.51 -14.19
N GLY A 72 -3.38 0.73 -13.55
CA GLY A 72 -2.11 0.30 -14.11
C GLY A 72 -2.16 -1.04 -14.84
N ASN A 73 -3.26 -1.79 -14.76
CA ASN A 73 -3.41 -3.12 -15.36
C ASN A 73 -2.27 -4.09 -14.94
N PHE A 74 -1.92 -4.07 -13.66
CA PHE A 74 -0.93 -4.98 -13.05
C PHE A 74 -1.52 -5.56 -11.75
N GLY A 75 -0.93 -6.65 -11.29
CA GLY A 75 -1.37 -7.33 -10.07
C GLY A 75 -0.35 -7.18 -8.95
N ILE A 76 -0.73 -6.51 -7.86
CA ILE A 76 0.16 -6.30 -6.71
C ILE A 76 0.31 -7.60 -5.93
N LYS A 77 -0.67 -8.50 -5.99
CA LYS A 77 -0.62 -9.80 -5.33
C LYS A 77 0.48 -10.72 -5.90
N GLU A 78 0.72 -10.64 -7.20
CA GLU A 78 1.72 -11.42 -7.91
C GLU A 78 3.13 -10.94 -7.56
N GLU A 79 3.31 -9.62 -7.47
CA GLU A 79 4.60 -8.99 -7.17
C GLU A 79 4.92 -9.01 -5.66
N CYS A 80 3.94 -8.72 -4.81
CA CYS A 80 4.13 -8.52 -3.36
C CYS A 80 3.11 -9.28 -2.48
N PRO A 81 3.17 -10.63 -2.43
CA PRO A 81 2.17 -11.45 -1.76
C PRO A 81 2.14 -11.31 -0.23
N LYS A 82 3.29 -11.11 0.43
CA LYS A 82 3.36 -10.92 1.90
C LYS A 82 2.80 -9.57 2.30
N LEU A 83 3.02 -8.55 1.47
CA LEU A 83 2.48 -7.21 1.69
C LEU A 83 0.94 -7.23 1.67
N ILE A 84 0.34 -7.93 0.71
CA ILE A 84 -1.11 -8.16 0.64
C ILE A 84 -1.62 -8.96 1.85
N ALA A 85 -0.90 -10.01 2.25
CA ALA A 85 -1.29 -10.82 3.40
C ALA A 85 -1.28 -10.00 4.71
N TRP A 86 -0.31 -9.10 4.84
CA TRP A 86 -0.21 -8.16 5.95
C TRP A 86 -1.32 -7.11 5.93
N ALA A 87 -1.64 -6.51 4.77
CA ALA A 87 -2.74 -5.56 4.65
C ALA A 87 -4.10 -6.18 5.03
N LYS A 88 -4.34 -7.43 4.62
CA LYS A 88 -5.53 -8.21 5.05
C LYS A 88 -5.56 -8.48 6.55
N ARG A 89 -4.38 -8.67 7.17
CA ARG A 89 -4.27 -8.83 8.63
C ARG A 89 -4.64 -7.52 9.33
N LEU A 90 -4.17 -6.38 8.85
CA LEU A 90 -4.56 -5.07 9.39
C LEU A 90 -6.04 -4.78 9.25
N ALA A 91 -6.64 -5.09 8.09
CA ALA A 91 -8.08 -4.93 7.89
C ALA A 91 -8.89 -5.74 8.92
N ARG A 92 -8.52 -7.00 9.17
CA ARG A 92 -9.18 -7.81 10.21
C ARG A 92 -9.00 -7.27 11.63
N LEU A 93 -7.84 -6.70 11.94
CA LEU A 93 -7.60 -6.04 13.24
C LEU A 93 -8.40 -4.73 13.37
N SER A 94 -8.75 -4.10 12.24
CA SER A 94 -9.56 -2.88 12.23
C SER A 94 -11.02 -3.12 12.62
N ASP A 95 -11.54 -4.30 12.31
CA ASP A 95 -12.91 -4.72 12.64
C ASP A 95 -13.08 -5.05 14.14
N SER A 96 -12.00 -5.22 14.90
CA SER A 96 -12.04 -5.56 16.33
C SER A 96 -11.98 -4.35 17.29
N HIS A 97 -12.58 -3.21 16.94
CA HIS A 97 -12.89 -2.05 17.81
C HIS A 97 -11.88 -0.88 17.98
N LEU A 98 -10.81 -0.74 17.18
CA LEU A 98 -9.94 0.46 17.30
C LEU A 98 -9.57 1.17 15.98
N ILE A 99 -9.62 0.50 14.83
CA ILE A 99 -9.12 1.05 13.55
C ILE A 99 -10.23 1.21 12.51
N GLY A 100 -11.44 0.67 12.78
CA GLY A 100 -12.60 0.78 11.89
C GLY A 100 -12.94 2.22 11.51
N ASN A 101 -12.84 3.20 12.42
CA ASN A 101 -13.09 4.60 12.08
C ASN A 101 -12.02 5.22 11.16
N ILE A 102 -10.77 4.77 11.20
CA ILE A 102 -9.70 5.29 10.33
C ILE A 102 -9.82 4.72 8.92
N VAL A 103 -10.24 3.46 8.78
CA VAL A 103 -10.38 2.78 7.48
C VAL A 103 -11.73 3.09 6.81
N PHE A 104 -12.82 3.21 7.58
CA PHE A 104 -14.16 3.48 7.03
C PHE A 104 -14.48 4.98 6.81
N GLN A 105 -13.87 5.92 7.56
CA GLN A 105 -14.15 7.36 7.31
C GLN A 105 -13.63 7.86 5.96
N TRP A 106 -12.75 7.13 5.28
CA TRP A 106 -12.18 7.54 3.99
C TRP A 106 -12.84 6.85 2.79
N ARG A 107 -14.04 6.27 2.96
CA ARG A 107 -14.86 5.73 1.86
C ARG A 107 -15.93 6.71 1.36
N ILE A 108 -15.99 7.93 1.90
CA ILE A 108 -16.82 9.02 1.36
C ILE A 108 -16.06 10.34 1.53
N LEU A 109 -15.02 10.56 0.72
CA LEU A 109 -14.64 11.84 0.12
C LEU A 109 -13.78 11.55 -1.12
#